data_AF-X1IZQ9-F1
#
_entry.id   AF-X1IZQ9-F1
#
_cell.length_a   1.000
_cell.length_b   1.000
_cell.length_c   1.000
_cell.angle_alpha   90.00
_cell.angle_beta   90.00
_cell.angle_gamma   90.00
#
_symmetry.space_group_name_H-M   'P 1'
#
loop_
_entity.id
_entity.type
_entity.pdbx_description
1 polymer ?
#
loop_
_entity_poly.entity_id
_entity_poly.type
_entity_poly.pdbx_seq_one_letter_code
_entity_poly.pdbx_strand_id
1 'polypeptide(L)' 'MPEELKDIVKRLKGEGKSAIEVQKWLRDNNYGIPWVETSKIYMSV' A
#
# COMPACT_ATOMS: atom_id res chain seq x y z
N MET A 1 9.89 8.00 -2.06
CA MET A 1 10.66 7.63 -0.85
C MET A 1 9.98 6.44 -0.17
N PRO A 2 10.71 5.44 0.35
CA PRO A 2 10.11 4.27 1.01
C PRO A 2 9.22 4.61 2.21
N GLU A 3 9.47 5.77 2.85
CA GLU A 3 8.71 6.27 3.99
C GLU A 3 7.30 6.73 3.58
N GLU A 4 7.17 7.47 2.48
CA GLU A 4 5.88 7.93 1.96
C GLU A 4 4.94 6.76 1.61
N LEU A 5 5.48 5.69 1.01
CA LEU A 5 4.69 4.50 0.65
C LEU A 5 4.18 3.77 1.91
N LYS A 6 4.99 3.68 2.96
CA LYS A 6 4.57 3.08 4.24
C LYS A 6 3.46 3.88 4.89
N ASP A 7 3.55 5.20 4.89
CA ASP A 7 2.51 6.07 5.45
C ASP A 7 1.19 5.97 4.67
N ILE A 8 1.25 5.88 3.34
CA ILE A 8 0.08 5.65 2.50
C ILE A 8 -0.56 4.30 2.82
N VAL A 9 0.22 3.21 2.85
CA VAL A 9 -0.30 1.87 3.14
C VAL A 9 -0.88 1.81 4.56
N LYS A 10 -0.21 2.43 5.54
CA LYS A 10 -0.68 2.51 6.94
C LYS A 10 -2.00 3.27 7.05
N ARG A 11 -2.13 4.42 6.36
CA ARG A 11 -3.38 5.20 6.31
C ARG A 11 -4.52 4.37 5.73
N LEU A 12 -4.30 3.75 4.56
CA LEU A 12 -5.34 2.95 3.88
C LEU A 12 -5.74 1.70 4.69
N LYS A 13 -4.79 1.06 5.39
CA LYS A 13 -5.07 -0.04 6.32
C LYS A 13 -5.88 0.44 7.52
N GLY A 14 -5.58 1.63 8.05
CA GLY A 14 -6.36 2.29 9.11
C GLY A 14 -7.78 2.66 8.69
N GLU A 15 -8.00 2.91 7.40
CA GLU A 15 -9.34 3.09 6.79
C GLU A 15 -10.09 1.75 6.60
N GLY A 16 -9.50 0.62 6.99
CA GLY A 16 -10.11 -0.72 6.89
C GLY A 16 -9.95 -1.39 5.53
N LYS A 17 -9.11 -0.85 4.62
CA LYS A 17 -8.87 -1.46 3.32
C LYS A 17 -8.02 -2.72 3.44
N SER A 18 -8.39 -3.76 2.71
CA SER A 18 -7.58 -4.97 2.55
C SER A 18 -6.32 -4.70 1.72
N ALA A 19 -5.33 -5.59 1.82
CA ALA A 19 -4.10 -5.50 1.02
C ALA A 19 -4.39 -5.38 -0.49
N ILE A 20 -5.39 -6.10 -1.00
CA ILE A 20 -5.78 -6.08 -2.42
C ILE A 20 -6.32 -4.71 -2.81
N GLU A 21 -7.14 -4.09 -1.96
CA GLU A 21 -7.67 -2.75 -2.20
C GLU A 21 -6.56 -1.69 -2.15
N VAL A 22 -5.60 -1.84 -1.24
CA VAL A 22 -4.40 -0.99 -1.19
C VAL A 22 -3.60 -1.10 -2.49
N GLN A 23 -3.36 -2.31 -3.01
CA GLN A 23 -2.65 -2.48 -4.28
C GLN A 23 -3.40 -1.87 -5.46
N LYS A 24 -4.72 -2.02 -5.52
CA LYS A 24 -5.54 -1.36 -6.54
C LYS A 24 -5.38 0.14 -6.46
N TRP A 25 -5.49 0.72 -5.27
CA TRP A 25 -5.30 2.16 -5.07
C TRP A 25 -3.92 2.64 -5.52
N LEU A 26 -2.85 1.92 -5.15
CA LEU A 26 -1.49 2.26 -5.56
C LEU A 26 -1.30 2.18 -7.09
N ARG A 27 -1.92 1.18 -7.73
CA ARG A 27 -1.91 1.05 -9.20
C ARG A 27 -2.66 2.19 -9.88
N ASP A 28 -3.85 2.52 -9.39
CA ASP A 28 -4.71 3.58 -9.95
C ASP A 28 -4.08 4.97 -9.79
N ASN A 29 -3.27 5.17 -8.74
CA ASN A 29 -2.49 6.39 -8.53
C ASN A 29 -1.08 6.34 -9.16
N ASN A 30 -0.81 5.35 -10.03
CA ASN A 30 0.42 5.20 -10.80
C ASN A 30 1.72 5.14 -9.97
N TYR A 31 1.67 4.58 -8.75
CA TYR A 31 2.86 4.38 -7.92
C TYR A 31 3.80 3.28 -8.48
N GLY A 32 3.33 2.45 -9.42
CA GLY A 32 4.15 1.44 -10.09
C GLY A 32 4.69 0.32 -9.18
N ILE A 33 4.13 0.16 -7.97
CA ILE A 33 4.65 -0.78 -6.97
C ILE A 33 4.18 -2.21 -7.25
N PRO A 34 5.10 -3.19 -7.32
CA PRO A 34 4.75 -4.60 -7.44
C PRO A 34 3.95 -5.10 -6.23
N TRP A 35 3.01 -6.02 -6.47
CA TRP A 35 2.19 -6.62 -5.40
C TRP A 35 3.00 -7.18 -4.23
N VAL A 36 4.14 -7.82 -4.52
CA VAL A 36 5.01 -8.42 -3.49
C VAL A 36 5.53 -7.37 -2.52
N GLU A 37 5.84 -6.16 -3.01
CA GLU A 37 6.36 -5.07 -2.19
C GLU A 37 5.24 -4.42 -1.36
N THR A 38 4.10 -4.14 -1.97
CA THR A 38 2.90 -3.65 -1.25
C THR A 38 2.47 -4.62 -0.15
N SER A 39 2.45 -5.93 -0.43
CA SER A 39 2.06 -6.96 0.54
C SER A 39 3.04 -7.01 1.72
N LYS A 40 4.35 -6.94 1.46
CA LYS A 40 5.37 -6.87 2.52
C LYS A 40 5.16 -5.63 3.41
N ILE A 41 4.91 -4.48 2.81
CA ILE A 41 4.66 -3.24 3.55
C ILE A 41 3.38 -3.37 4.38
N TYR A 42 2.29 -3.84 3.77
CA TYR A 42 0.99 -4.00 4.44
C TYR A 42 1.05 -4.92 5.67
N MET A 43 1.84 -5.99 5.60
CA MET A 43 2.05 -6.91 6.73
C MET A 43 2.97 -6.32 7.81
N SER A 44 3.80 -5.34 7.45
CA SER A 44 4.78 -4.71 8.34
C SER A 44 4.27 -3.47 9.08
N VAL A 45 3.19 -2.84 8.60
CA VAL A 45 2.64 -1.58 9.15
C VAL A 45 1.39 -1.76 10.00
#